data_AF-A0A8J2IH94-F1
#
_entry.id   AF-A0A8J2IH94-F1
#
_cell.length_a   1.000
_cell.length_b   1.000
_cell.length_c   1.000
_cell.angle_alpha   90.00
_cell.angle_beta   90.00
_cell.angle_gamma   90.00
#
_symmetry.space_group_name_H-M   'P 1'
#
loop_
_entity.id
_entity.type
_entity.pdbx_description
1 polymer ?
#
loop_
_entity_poly.entity_id
_entity_poly.type
_entity_poly.pdbx_seq_one_letter_code
_entity_poly.pdbx_strand_id
1 'polypeptide(L)'
;MASFLRALTLSARSLTPSNALGAFATRAPWSLFASPATTPISRALGNGLMQQTRGMKVHSSVKKRCEHCKVVRRKAGKRHNGYLYIICKANPRHKQRQG
;
A
#
# COMPACT_ATOMS: atom_id res chain seq x y z
N MET A 1 -58.98 -27.46 -2.73
CA MET A 1 -58.88 -27.45 -4.21
C MET A 1 -57.73 -26.54 -4.60
N ALA A 2 -56.84 -27.05 -5.46
CA ALA A 2 -55.77 -26.37 -6.21
C ALA A 2 -54.56 -25.81 -5.43
N SER A 3 -53.56 -26.68 -5.31
CA SER A 3 -52.13 -26.40 -5.13
C SER A 3 -51.57 -25.61 -6.33
N PHE A 4 -50.78 -24.57 -6.08
CA PHE A 4 -49.94 -23.95 -7.11
C PHE A 4 -48.48 -23.93 -6.65
N LEU A 5 -47.82 -25.06 -6.84
CA LEU A 5 -46.36 -25.16 -6.85
C LEU A 5 -45.86 -24.53 -8.16
N ARG A 6 -44.97 -23.54 -8.10
CA ARG A 6 -44.22 -23.07 -9.27
C ARG A 6 -42.73 -23.09 -8.99
N ALA A 7 -42.05 -23.68 -9.96
CA ALA A 7 -40.74 -24.30 -9.89
C ALA A 7 -39.58 -23.31 -9.72
N LEU A 8 -38.57 -23.79 -9.00
CA LEU A 8 -37.22 -23.23 -8.92
C LEU A 8 -36.50 -23.50 -10.25
N THR A 9 -36.09 -22.46 -10.96
CA THR A 9 -35.19 -22.57 -12.11
C THR A 9 -33.76 -22.24 -11.69
N LEU A 10 -32.93 -23.27 -11.46
CA LEU A 10 -31.48 -23.16 -11.35
C LEU A 10 -30.90 -22.91 -12.74
N SER A 11 -30.25 -21.75 -12.95
CA SER A 11 -29.37 -21.55 -14.10
C SER A 11 -27.92 -21.75 -13.66
N ALA A 12 -27.24 -22.65 -14.37
CA ALA A 12 -25.90 -23.13 -14.05
C ALA A 12 -24.81 -22.13 -14.46
N ARG A 13 -23.71 -22.22 -13.70
CA ARG A 13 -22.46 -21.46 -13.83
C ARG A 13 -21.78 -21.66 -15.19
N SER A 14 -21.11 -20.62 -15.67
CA SER A 14 -19.87 -20.78 -16.43
C SER A 14 -18.77 -19.90 -15.82
N LEU A 15 -17.69 -20.56 -15.37
CA LEU A 15 -16.45 -19.96 -14.90
C LEU A 15 -15.51 -19.88 -16.11
N THR A 16 -15.04 -18.70 -16.45
CA THR A 16 -13.97 -18.51 -17.43
C THR A 16 -12.68 -18.09 -16.73
N PRO A 17 -11.66 -18.96 -16.64
CA PRO A 17 -10.30 -18.52 -16.38
C PRO A 17 -9.56 -18.41 -17.73
N SER A 18 -9.04 -17.24 -18.04
CA SER A 18 -8.03 -17.07 -19.08
C SER A 18 -6.89 -16.25 -18.50
N ASN A 19 -6.06 -16.92 -17.69
CA ASN A 19 -4.74 -16.43 -17.32
C ASN A 19 -3.80 -16.74 -18.48
N ALA A 20 -3.54 -15.74 -19.32
CA ALA A 20 -2.54 -15.84 -20.37
C ALA A 20 -1.14 -15.90 -19.74
N LEU A 21 -0.48 -17.04 -19.92
CA LEU A 21 0.95 -17.21 -19.75
C LEU A 21 1.67 -16.47 -20.89
N GLY A 22 2.67 -15.66 -20.56
CA GLY A 22 3.63 -15.11 -21.52
C GLY A 22 4.13 -13.74 -21.07
N ALA A 23 5.42 -13.44 -20.97
CA ALA A 23 6.61 -14.21 -21.25
C ALA A 23 7.74 -13.58 -20.42
N PHE A 24 8.53 -14.40 -19.74
CA PHE A 24 9.79 -13.98 -19.13
C PHE A 24 10.81 -13.83 -20.25
N ALA A 25 10.74 -12.71 -20.98
CA ALA A 25 11.69 -12.38 -22.02
C ALA A 25 12.91 -11.68 -21.40
N THR A 26 13.98 -12.48 -21.32
CA THR A 26 15.36 -12.10 -21.65
C THR A 26 16.01 -10.93 -20.90
N ARG A 27 16.83 -11.33 -19.91
CA ARG A 27 18.21 -10.85 -19.68
C ARG A 27 18.63 -9.63 -20.52
N ALA A 28 18.60 -8.45 -19.92
CA ALA A 28 19.35 -7.32 -20.44
C ALA A 28 20.85 -7.54 -20.16
N PRO A 29 21.73 -7.48 -21.18
CA PRO A 29 23.16 -7.64 -21.01
C PRO A 29 23.76 -6.44 -20.29
N TRP A 30 24.73 -6.75 -19.45
CA TRP A 30 25.45 -5.86 -18.57
C TRP A 30 26.49 -5.18 -19.45
N SER A 31 26.07 -4.11 -20.12
CA SER A 31 26.95 -3.30 -20.96
C SER A 31 27.96 -2.60 -20.06
N LEU A 32 29.19 -3.02 -20.25
CA LEU A 32 30.43 -2.52 -19.71
C LEU A 32 30.59 -1.01 -19.95
N PHE A 33 31.14 -0.35 -18.93
CA PHE A 33 32.09 0.76 -19.03
C PHE A 33 31.85 1.85 -20.08
N ALA A 34 31.40 3.01 -19.60
CA ALA A 34 31.87 4.30 -20.08
C ALA A 34 32.12 5.24 -18.89
N SER A 35 33.40 5.39 -18.51
CA SER A 35 33.92 6.52 -17.71
C SER A 35 34.08 7.73 -18.66
N PRO A 36 33.97 9.02 -18.23
CA PRO A 36 34.99 9.63 -17.35
C PRO A 36 34.55 10.86 -16.49
N ALA A 37 35.54 11.37 -15.74
CA ALA A 37 35.79 12.79 -15.40
C ALA A 37 35.01 13.48 -14.26
N THR A 38 35.70 13.49 -13.12
CA THR A 38 35.92 14.59 -12.16
C THR A 38 35.29 15.96 -12.49
N THR A 39 34.34 16.37 -11.66
CA THR A 39 34.12 17.79 -11.31
C THR A 39 34.07 17.89 -9.78
N PRO A 40 34.86 18.77 -9.13
CA PRO A 40 34.66 19.06 -7.71
C PRO A 40 33.41 19.92 -7.60
N ILE A 41 32.27 19.27 -7.31
CA ILE A 41 31.06 19.99 -6.92
C ILE A 41 31.40 20.68 -5.60
N SER A 42 31.65 21.99 -5.70
CA SER A 42 31.68 22.94 -4.61
C SER A 42 30.57 22.58 -3.64
N ARG A 43 30.94 22.16 -2.42
CA ARG A 43 30.02 21.85 -1.33
C ARG A 43 29.37 23.16 -0.91
N ALA A 44 28.36 23.58 -1.66
CA ALA A 44 27.48 24.66 -1.29
C ALA A 44 26.89 24.27 0.08
N LEU A 45 27.21 25.08 1.09
CA LEU A 45 26.72 25.00 2.45
C LEU A 45 25.23 25.38 2.47
N GLY A 46 24.40 24.59 1.79
CA GLY A 46 22.96 24.66 1.85
C GLY A 46 22.48 23.70 2.92
N ASN A 47 22.58 24.08 4.19
CA ASN A 47 21.87 23.40 5.28
C ASN A 47 20.37 23.73 5.19
N GLY A 48 19.73 23.30 4.11
CA GLY A 48 18.29 23.14 4.06
C GLY A 48 17.94 21.89 4.86
N LEU A 49 17.67 22.05 6.15
CA LEU A 49 17.04 21.04 7.00
C LEU A 49 15.60 20.78 6.51
N MET A 50 15.46 20.25 5.30
CA MET A 50 14.23 19.64 4.82
C MET A 50 14.11 18.31 5.55
N GLN A 51 13.57 18.37 6.77
CA GLN A 51 13.30 17.18 7.56
C GLN A 51 12.35 16.28 6.77
N GLN A 52 12.90 15.22 6.19
CA GLN A 52 12.13 14.26 5.40
C GLN A 52 10.98 13.75 6.26
N THR A 53 9.77 14.24 5.98
CA THR A 53 8.58 13.80 6.70
C THR A 53 8.30 12.39 6.24
N ARG A 54 8.89 11.42 6.92
CA ARG A 54 8.70 9.99 6.67
C ARG A 54 7.19 9.73 6.72
N GLY A 55 6.65 9.17 5.64
CA GLY A 55 5.22 8.90 5.48
C GLY A 55 4.65 7.89 6.49
N MET A 56 3.44 7.39 6.23
CA MET A 56 2.77 6.41 7.10
C MET A 56 3.47 5.04 7.04
N LYS A 57 3.73 4.41 8.19
CA LYS A 57 4.30 3.05 8.25
C LYS A 57 3.23 1.99 8.48
N VAL A 58 3.21 0.92 7.69
CA VAL A 58 2.29 -0.21 7.89
C VAL A 58 2.90 -1.23 8.83
N HIS A 59 2.13 -1.69 9.82
CA HIS A 59 2.51 -2.72 10.78
C HIS A 59 1.34 -3.70 10.98
N SER A 60 1.64 -4.95 11.38
CA SER A 60 0.60 -5.94 11.72
C SER A 60 -0.12 -5.58 13.03
N SER A 61 0.60 -4.99 13.99
CA SER A 61 0.06 -4.45 15.24
C SER A 61 0.48 -3.00 15.43
N VAL A 62 -0.42 -2.19 15.96
CA VAL A 62 -0.20 -0.75 16.14
C VAL A 62 -0.35 -0.39 17.61
N LYS A 63 0.65 0.31 18.16
CA LYS A 63 0.69 0.76 19.56
C LYS A 63 1.01 2.25 19.64
N LYS A 64 0.40 2.95 20.60
CA LYS A 64 0.71 4.37 20.87
C LYS A 64 2.15 4.46 21.39
N ARG A 65 2.90 5.43 20.87
CA ARG A 65 4.30 5.72 21.30
C ARG A 65 4.42 6.96 22.17
N CYS A 66 3.35 7.75 22.22
CA CYS A 66 3.32 9.08 22.81
C CYS A 66 1.92 9.39 23.34
N GLU A 67 1.80 10.38 24.21
CA GLU A 67 0.52 10.86 24.75
C GLU A 67 -0.38 11.51 23.68
N HIS A 68 0.21 12.17 22.69
CA HIS A 68 -0.53 12.79 21.58
C HIS A 68 -0.99 11.80 20.50
N CYS A 69 -0.62 10.53 20.64
CA CYS A 69 -0.89 9.49 19.66
C CYS A 69 -2.34 8.99 19.83
N LYS A 70 -3.18 9.18 18.81
CA LYS A 70 -4.59 8.78 18.83
C LYS A 70 -4.81 7.57 17.94
N VAL A 71 -5.61 6.63 18.43
CA VAL A 71 -6.04 5.44 17.68
C VAL A 71 -7.36 5.79 17.00
N VAL A 72 -7.43 5.65 15.69
CA VAL A 72 -8.62 5.96 14.89
C VAL A 72 -8.87 4.86 13.85
N ARG A 73 -10.13 4.45 13.67
CA ARG A 73 -10.52 3.60 12.54
C ARG A 73 -10.98 4.48 11.37
N ARG A 74 -10.46 4.22 10.17
CA ARG A 74 -10.82 4.95 8.94
C ARG A 74 -11.06 3.97 7.80
N LYS A 75 -11.72 4.45 6.74
CA LYS A 75 -12.13 3.63 5.57
C LYS A 75 -13.01 2.44 5.97
N ALA A 76 -13.95 2.66 6.89
CA ALA A 76 -14.99 1.67 7.17
C ALA A 76 -16.13 1.83 6.16
N GLY A 77 -16.78 0.73 5.79
CA GLY A 77 -17.93 0.74 4.89
C GLY A 77 -18.87 -0.44 5.18
N LYS A 78 -19.98 -0.54 4.44
CA LYS A 78 -20.98 -1.62 4.68
C LYS A 78 -20.39 -3.03 4.59
N ARG A 79 -19.32 -3.22 3.81
CA ARG A 79 -18.69 -4.52 3.57
C ARG A 79 -17.49 -4.83 4.48
N HIS A 80 -16.92 -3.84 5.19
CA HIS A 80 -15.69 -4.04 5.97
C HIS A 80 -15.51 -3.02 7.10
N ASN A 81 -14.85 -3.46 8.17
CA ASN A 81 -14.65 -2.69 9.41
C ASN A 81 -13.58 -1.58 9.32
N GLY A 82 -12.91 -1.44 8.17
CA GLY A 82 -11.84 -0.46 7.92
C GLY A 82 -10.50 -0.83 8.54
N TYR A 83 -9.55 0.12 8.49
CA TYR A 83 -8.20 -0.06 9.03
C TYR A 83 -8.00 0.80 10.28
N LEU A 84 -7.17 0.29 11.19
CA LEU A 84 -6.79 1.00 12.41
C LEU A 84 -5.53 1.83 12.13
N TYR A 85 -5.58 3.12 12.45
CA TYR A 85 -4.50 4.07 12.24
C TYR A 85 -4.07 4.65 13.58
N ILE A 86 -2.78 4.96 13.69
CA ILE A 86 -2.23 5.84 14.72
C ILE A 86 -1.90 7.16 14.06
N ILE A 87 -2.55 8.22 14.55
CA ILE A 87 -2.28 9.59 14.14
C ILE A 87 -1.57 10.31 15.28
N CYS A 88 -0.61 11.14 14.95
CA CYS A 88 0.12 11.98 15.90
C CYS A 88 0.31 13.35 15.27
N LYS A 89 -0.06 14.41 15.99
CA LYS A 89 0.15 15.80 15.55
C LYS A 89 1.58 16.27 15.86
N ALA A 90 2.10 15.92 17.04
CA ALA A 90 3.40 16.36 17.51
C ALA A 90 4.59 15.77 16.73
N ASN A 91 4.50 14.49 16.33
CA ASN A 91 5.59 13.84 15.61
C ASN A 91 5.07 12.95 14.47
N PRO A 92 5.43 13.24 13.20
CA PRO A 92 4.97 12.48 12.04
C PRO A 92 5.55 11.05 11.99
N ARG A 93 6.67 10.76 12.69
CA ARG A 93 7.28 9.41 12.72
C ARG A 93 6.41 8.36 13.42
N HIS A 94 5.39 8.79 14.18
CA HIS A 94 4.49 7.88 14.88
C HIS A 94 3.29 7.44 14.03
N LYS A 95 3.13 8.01 12.82
CA LYS A 95 2.03 7.69 11.91
C LYS A 95 2.12 6.23 11.43
N GLN A 96 1.18 5.39 11.86
CA GLN A 96 1.15 3.95 11.55
C GLN A 96 -0.24 3.43 11.12
N ARG A 97 -0.32 2.42 10.25
CA ARG A 97 -1.57 1.73 9.84
C ARG A 97 -1.48 0.22 10.15
N GLN A 98 -2.59 -0.36 10.59
CA GLN A 98 -2.75 -1.80 10.77
C GLN A 98 -3.13 -2.47 9.45
N GLY A 99 -2.29 -3.41 8.99
CA GLY A 99 -2.49 -4.14 7.74
C GLY A 99 -2.12 -3.35 6.50
#